data_AF-A0A660L9V8-F1
#
_entry.id   AF-A0A660L9V8-F1
#
_cell.length_a   1.000
_cell.length_b   1.000
_cell.length_c   1.000
_cell.angle_alpha   90.00
_cell.angle_beta   90.00
_cell.angle_gamma   90.00
#
_symmetry.space_group_name_H-M   'P 1'
#
loop_
_entity.id
_entity.type
_entity.pdbx_description
1 polymer ?
#
loop_
_entity_poly.entity_id
_entity_poly.type
_entity_poly.pdbx_seq_one_letter_code
_entity_poly.pdbx_strand_id
1 'polypeptide(L)'
;MRALILASFALLAPVGSPVEDIARVGDRAVFSTESGALWTTDGTSAGTARLKDTLDPHALHSDGTTAYFTGNDHTLHRTDGTAVEPIKTGIEHTSFAGLASVGPAYVFLARPATANGSFTLWRTDGTADGTRSLDVYTWGWMPEVAAASERTLLVKTRYFLYRTDGTTAVEEGAARDAATIPGGFLTRGTGNDGRAELFRLDADGTNPQPVAPIDAPRWFARLPDRVIFQGDTSSSEPRWYSTDLTGGDLRLLPALRATTPPHVVGRHAYAIHYEDNQSVLTRTDGTDGGTVVLGRFETLPVGFTAFDGRVWFSAGELWSTDGTAAGTRVEADVAAGPELAATDDFLLFTANGEPWVARDGKTPTPTPTPDVTPTPTPDATATPDATATPAPAVSVAPLPTRSPVPGDGALAPADHRQPPRRAASVAVAVKRLSAVRGARRWRVTGTVRDTGCTGRVRVELARVKAVTANVRRCRFSTIVASRRVVRSIVVRTVPTRTVAAVRTRVVLQPAR
;
A
#
# COMPACT_ATOMS: atom_id res chain seq x y z
N MET A 1 -4.07 59.45 21.20
CA MET A 1 -4.07 59.46 19.71
C MET A 1 -3.21 58.31 19.21
N ARG A 2 -3.51 57.76 18.02
CA ARG A 2 -2.82 56.59 17.44
C ARG A 2 -1.67 56.99 16.51
N ALA A 3 -0.60 56.20 16.53
CA ALA A 3 0.30 55.86 15.42
C ALA A 3 1.09 54.64 15.91
N LEU A 4 0.73 53.39 15.63
CA LEU A 4 0.70 52.71 14.33
C LEU A 4 2.05 52.74 13.61
N ILE A 5 2.94 51.83 14.01
CA ILE A 5 4.03 51.34 13.17
C ILE A 5 3.65 49.92 12.74
N LEU A 6 3.47 49.73 11.43
CA LEU A 6 3.18 48.42 10.84
C LEU A 6 4.46 47.59 10.85
N ALA A 7 4.50 46.54 11.66
CA ALA A 7 5.48 45.47 11.49
C ALA A 7 5.08 44.65 10.25
N SER A 8 6.00 44.50 9.31
CA SER A 8 5.81 43.69 8.10
C SER A 8 5.68 42.20 8.47
N PHE A 9 4.49 41.63 8.29
CA PHE A 9 4.26 40.20 8.48
C PHE A 9 4.98 39.39 7.41
N ALA A 10 5.89 38.51 7.83
CA ALA A 10 6.29 37.33 7.07
C ALA A 10 5.82 36.11 7.87
N LEU A 11 4.67 35.53 7.50
CA LEU A 11 4.19 34.29 8.09
C LEU A 11 5.04 33.12 7.57
N LEU A 12 5.96 32.65 8.40
CA LEU A 12 6.13 31.21 8.58
C LEU A 12 5.34 30.88 9.85
N ALA A 13 4.18 30.28 9.66
CA ALA A 13 3.25 30.03 10.74
C ALA A 13 3.84 29.02 11.75
N PRO A 14 3.26 28.93 12.97
CA PRO A 14 3.14 27.67 13.68
C PRO A 14 2.61 26.56 12.75
N VAL A 15 2.42 25.34 13.24
CA VAL A 15 1.49 24.41 12.56
C VAL A 15 0.04 24.88 12.85
N GLY A 16 -0.27 26.12 12.43
CA GLY A 16 -1.52 26.86 12.69
C GLY A 16 -2.65 26.42 11.77
N SER A 17 -2.67 25.13 11.47
CA SER A 17 -3.63 24.40 10.65
C SER A 17 -3.54 22.97 11.15
N PRO A 18 -4.61 22.40 11.72
CA PRO A 18 -4.59 21.08 12.33
C PRO A 18 -3.96 20.00 11.45
N VAL A 19 -3.35 19.01 12.09
CA VAL A 19 -2.79 17.83 11.40
C VAL A 19 -3.91 16.88 11.01
N GLU A 20 -3.86 16.36 9.78
CA GLU A 20 -4.92 15.50 9.20
C GLU A 20 -4.52 14.03 8.99
N ASP A 21 -3.25 13.76 8.69
CA ASP A 21 -2.66 12.41 8.62
C ASP A 21 -1.21 12.44 9.13
N ILE A 22 -0.74 11.34 9.72
CA ILE A 22 0.66 11.12 10.10
C ILE A 22 1.16 9.74 9.61
N ALA A 23 2.39 9.67 9.09
CA ALA A 23 3.07 8.40 8.78
C ALA A 23 4.57 8.38 9.18
N ARG A 24 5.06 7.24 9.68
CA ARG A 24 6.49 6.97 9.90
C ARG A 24 7.19 6.75 8.56
N VAL A 25 8.34 7.37 8.33
CA VAL A 25 9.18 7.16 7.14
C VAL A 25 10.64 7.08 7.58
N GLY A 26 11.18 5.86 7.69
CA GLY A 26 12.53 5.61 8.17
C GLY A 26 12.69 5.93 9.66
N ASP A 27 13.64 6.82 9.95
CA ASP A 27 13.93 7.46 11.24
C ASP A 27 13.12 8.74 11.47
N ARG A 28 12.34 9.17 10.47
CA ARG A 28 11.54 10.40 10.47
C ARG A 28 10.05 10.10 10.46
N ALA A 29 9.24 11.14 10.62
CA ALA A 29 7.82 11.12 10.31
C ALA A 29 7.50 12.16 9.23
N VAL A 30 6.44 11.90 8.46
CA VAL A 30 5.79 12.88 7.58
C VAL A 30 4.35 13.07 8.05
N PHE A 31 3.84 14.29 7.90
CA PHE A 31 2.47 14.64 8.28
C PHE A 31 1.88 15.69 7.35
N SER A 32 0.57 15.64 7.19
CA SER A 32 -0.23 16.62 6.47
C SER A 32 -0.89 17.61 7.44
N THR A 33 -1.41 18.71 6.90
CA THR A 33 -2.11 19.74 7.67
C THR A 33 -3.28 20.28 6.85
N GLU A 34 -4.37 20.74 7.48
CA GLU A 34 -5.56 21.32 6.84
C GLU A 34 -5.27 22.41 5.79
N SER A 35 -4.08 23.04 5.80
CA SER A 35 -3.65 23.96 4.74
C SER A 35 -3.24 23.27 3.42
N GLY A 36 -3.36 21.94 3.32
CA GLY A 36 -2.90 21.12 2.20
C GLY A 36 -1.36 21.02 2.07
N ALA A 37 -0.62 21.39 3.11
CA ALA A 37 0.84 21.29 3.15
C ALA A 37 1.31 19.92 3.66
N LEU A 38 2.46 19.46 3.15
CA LEU A 38 3.12 18.22 3.60
C LEU A 38 4.46 18.57 4.27
N TRP A 39 4.71 17.99 5.43
CA TRP A 39 5.87 18.24 6.27
C TRP A 39 6.64 16.96 6.60
N THR A 40 7.88 17.12 7.06
CA THR A 40 8.72 16.07 7.65
C THR A 40 9.27 16.54 9.00
N THR A 41 9.50 15.61 9.93
CA THR A 41 10.15 15.86 11.22
C THR A 41 10.97 14.66 11.70
N ASP A 42 12.05 14.92 12.44
CA ASP A 42 12.74 13.95 13.31
C ASP A 42 12.32 14.09 14.79
N GLY A 43 11.20 14.77 15.03
CA GLY A 43 10.70 15.11 16.36
C GLY A 43 11.50 16.23 17.03
N THR A 44 12.18 17.08 16.26
CA THR A 44 12.85 18.31 16.73
C THR A 44 12.46 19.51 15.86
N SER A 45 12.55 20.73 16.39
CA SER A 45 12.25 21.96 15.61
C SER A 45 13.19 22.18 14.44
N ALA A 46 14.50 21.98 14.66
CA ALA A 46 15.52 22.18 13.64
C ALA A 46 15.40 21.15 12.50
N GLY A 47 14.93 19.94 12.82
CA GLY A 47 14.63 18.90 11.85
C GLY A 47 13.19 18.90 11.33
N THR A 48 12.34 19.86 11.72
CA THR A 48 10.98 19.98 11.19
C THR A 48 10.98 20.92 9.99
N ALA A 49 10.68 20.39 8.81
CA ALA A 49 10.76 21.11 7.54
C ALA A 49 9.55 20.80 6.65
N ARG A 50 9.14 21.78 5.83
CA ARG A 50 8.05 21.63 4.88
C ARG A 50 8.58 20.99 3.59
N LEU A 51 7.93 19.92 3.13
CA LEU A 51 8.24 19.24 1.86
C LEU A 51 7.46 19.82 0.68
N LYS A 52 6.21 20.26 0.91
CA LYS A 52 5.35 20.88 -0.12
C LYS A 52 4.32 21.81 0.49
N ASP A 53 4.07 22.96 -0.16
CA ASP A 53 3.10 23.96 0.31
C ASP A 53 1.64 23.64 -0.01
N THR A 54 1.36 23.22 -1.25
CA THR A 54 0.00 22.99 -1.75
C THR A 54 -0.02 21.70 -2.54
N LEU A 55 -0.30 20.60 -1.85
CA LEU A 55 -0.45 19.28 -2.44
C LEU A 55 -1.77 18.63 -2.06
N ASP A 56 -2.32 19.01 -0.90
CA ASP A 56 -3.56 18.46 -0.33
C ASP A 56 -3.49 16.92 -0.32
N PRO A 57 -2.57 16.35 0.48
CA PRO A 57 -2.25 14.93 0.44
C PRO A 57 -3.36 14.11 1.14
N HIS A 58 -4.16 13.41 0.34
CA HIS A 58 -5.22 12.52 0.80
C HIS A 58 -4.73 11.09 1.00
N ALA A 59 -5.08 10.50 2.14
CA ALA A 59 -4.83 9.11 2.53
C ALA A 59 -3.32 8.79 2.60
N LEU A 60 -2.60 9.51 3.47
CA LEU A 60 -1.18 9.27 3.70
C LEU A 60 -0.93 7.90 4.35
N HIS A 61 -0.08 7.09 3.72
CA HIS A 61 0.24 5.75 4.19
C HIS A 61 1.71 5.42 3.96
N SER A 62 2.34 4.64 4.84
CA SER A 62 3.76 4.27 4.68
C SER A 62 4.02 2.77 4.81
N ASP A 63 4.94 2.28 3.98
CA ASP A 63 5.53 0.95 4.08
C ASP A 63 6.65 0.84 5.15
N GLY A 64 6.91 1.94 5.88
CA GLY A 64 7.96 2.10 6.86
C GLY A 64 9.20 2.82 6.33
N THR A 65 9.38 2.89 5.01
CA THR A 65 10.53 3.56 4.34
C THR A 65 10.12 4.57 3.28
N THR A 66 8.91 4.45 2.73
CA THR A 66 8.30 5.37 1.78
C THR A 66 6.85 5.62 2.19
N ALA A 67 6.43 6.89 2.23
CA ALA A 67 5.03 7.25 2.30
C ALA A 67 4.44 7.50 0.90
N TYR A 68 3.17 7.14 0.72
CA TYR A 68 2.37 7.26 -0.49
C TYR A 68 1.06 7.97 -0.16
N PHE A 69 0.55 8.77 -1.10
CA PHE A 69 -0.69 9.53 -0.95
C PHE A 69 -1.17 10.05 -2.32
N THR A 70 -2.43 10.47 -2.43
CA THR A 70 -2.92 11.22 -3.60
C THR A 70 -2.92 12.72 -3.35
N GLY A 71 -2.38 13.51 -4.28
CA GLY A 71 -2.56 14.97 -4.25
C GLY A 71 -3.85 15.40 -4.94
N ASN A 72 -4.25 16.66 -4.72
CA ASN A 72 -5.34 17.31 -5.46
C ASN A 72 -5.08 17.48 -6.97
N ASP A 73 -3.84 17.23 -7.41
CA ASP A 73 -3.44 17.13 -8.82
C ASP A 73 -3.81 15.79 -9.49
N HIS A 74 -4.63 14.97 -8.82
CA HIS A 74 -5.08 13.64 -9.25
C HIS A 74 -3.92 12.72 -9.65
N THR A 75 -2.84 12.82 -8.88
CA THR A 75 -1.62 12.05 -9.04
C THR A 75 -1.33 11.30 -7.74
N LEU A 76 -1.01 10.01 -7.86
CA LEU A 76 -0.38 9.25 -6.78
C LEU A 76 1.08 9.71 -6.67
N HIS A 77 1.49 10.15 -5.48
CA HIS A 77 2.86 10.55 -5.16
C HIS A 77 3.49 9.58 -4.16
N ARG A 78 4.81 9.72 -3.99
CA ARG A 78 5.57 9.14 -2.88
C ARG A 78 6.51 10.16 -2.25
N THR A 79 6.94 9.89 -1.03
CA THR A 79 8.06 10.58 -0.38
C THR A 79 8.87 9.64 0.50
N ASP A 80 10.18 9.84 0.52
CA ASP A 80 11.14 9.25 1.47
C ASP A 80 11.36 10.13 2.71
N GLY A 81 10.54 11.18 2.89
CA GLY A 81 10.71 12.18 3.94
C GLY A 81 11.69 13.30 3.58
N THR A 82 12.33 13.26 2.40
CA THR A 82 13.25 14.31 1.92
C THR A 82 12.78 14.96 0.62
N ALA A 83 12.18 14.19 -0.28
CA ALA A 83 11.64 14.67 -1.55
C ALA A 83 10.23 14.10 -1.82
N VAL A 84 9.43 14.81 -2.61
CA VAL A 84 8.11 14.36 -3.08
C VAL A 84 8.17 14.09 -4.57
N GLU A 85 7.81 12.88 -4.99
CA GLU A 85 7.88 12.42 -6.38
C GLU A 85 6.52 11.91 -6.89
N PRO A 86 6.07 12.33 -8.10
CA PRO A 86 4.87 11.80 -8.72
C PRO A 86 5.12 10.40 -9.30
N ILE A 87 4.21 9.47 -9.01
CA ILE A 87 4.22 8.10 -9.56
C ILE A 87 3.26 7.96 -10.75
N LYS A 88 2.00 8.39 -10.60
CA LYS A 88 0.95 8.06 -11.59
C LYS A 88 -0.16 9.10 -11.63
N THR A 89 -0.36 9.74 -12.79
CA THR A 89 -1.46 10.67 -13.04
C THR A 89 -2.77 9.93 -13.39
N GLY A 90 -3.90 10.64 -13.26
CA GLY A 90 -5.22 10.11 -13.61
C GLY A 90 -5.85 9.22 -12.54
N ILE A 91 -5.36 9.31 -11.30
CA ILE A 91 -5.93 8.69 -10.11
C ILE A 91 -6.56 9.80 -9.29
N GLU A 92 -7.89 9.86 -9.29
CA GLU A 92 -8.64 10.98 -8.71
C GLU A 92 -8.62 10.96 -7.18
N HIS A 93 -8.69 9.75 -6.60
CA HIS A 93 -8.53 9.49 -5.18
C HIS A 93 -7.84 8.14 -4.97
N THR A 94 -7.08 8.03 -3.87
CA THR A 94 -6.70 6.75 -3.29
C THR A 94 -7.33 6.51 -1.94
N SER A 95 -7.35 5.24 -1.55
CA SER A 95 -7.49 4.84 -0.16
C SER A 95 -6.51 3.70 0.11
N PHE A 96 -5.70 3.87 1.16
CA PHE A 96 -4.79 2.87 1.68
C PHE A 96 -5.37 2.12 2.90
N ALA A 97 -6.65 2.37 3.21
CA ALA A 97 -7.34 1.78 4.35
C ALA A 97 -7.47 0.26 4.21
N GLY A 98 -6.99 -0.47 5.22
CA GLY A 98 -7.15 -1.94 5.31
C GLY A 98 -6.35 -2.73 4.28
N LEU A 99 -5.17 -2.24 3.88
CA LEU A 99 -4.38 -2.75 2.74
C LEU A 99 -2.94 -3.15 3.13
N ALA A 100 -2.23 -3.86 2.24
CA ALA A 100 -0.92 -4.44 2.55
C ALA A 100 -0.05 -4.75 1.32
N SER A 101 1.24 -5.01 1.57
CA SER A 101 2.21 -5.43 0.56
C SER A 101 2.08 -6.91 0.18
N VAL A 102 2.42 -7.21 -1.08
CA VAL A 102 2.66 -8.56 -1.61
C VAL A 102 3.92 -8.54 -2.47
N GLY A 103 4.96 -9.20 -1.98
CA GLY A 103 6.32 -9.09 -2.53
C GLY A 103 6.78 -7.62 -2.49
N PRO A 104 7.37 -7.08 -3.59
CA PRO A 104 7.83 -5.69 -3.65
C PRO A 104 6.70 -4.70 -3.98
N ALA A 105 5.43 -5.12 -4.05
CA ALA A 105 4.33 -4.27 -4.47
C ALA A 105 3.34 -4.03 -3.32
N TYR A 106 3.03 -2.76 -3.05
CA TYR A 106 1.92 -2.37 -2.19
C TYR A 106 0.61 -2.44 -2.98
N VAL A 107 -0.41 -3.11 -2.45
CA VAL A 107 -1.76 -3.18 -3.06
C VAL A 107 -2.65 -2.14 -2.39
N PHE A 108 -3.37 -1.33 -3.16
CA PHE A 108 -4.21 -0.26 -2.62
C PHE A 108 -5.52 -0.06 -3.40
N LEU A 109 -6.40 0.83 -2.96
CA LEU A 109 -7.59 1.24 -3.70
C LEU A 109 -7.35 2.54 -4.42
N ALA A 110 -7.71 2.59 -5.71
CA ALA A 110 -7.65 3.81 -6.48
C ALA A 110 -8.94 4.00 -7.28
N ARG A 111 -9.40 5.24 -7.39
CA ARG A 111 -10.46 5.65 -8.31
C ARG A 111 -9.83 6.32 -9.53
N PRO A 112 -9.90 5.73 -10.73
CA PRO A 112 -9.42 6.39 -11.95
C PRO A 112 -10.28 7.62 -12.25
N ALA A 113 -9.67 8.73 -12.67
CA ALA A 113 -10.37 9.97 -13.04
C ALA A 113 -11.31 9.83 -14.23
N THR A 114 -11.20 8.73 -15.00
CA THR A 114 -12.07 8.40 -16.13
C THR A 114 -13.18 7.41 -15.79
N ALA A 115 -13.27 6.95 -14.54
CA ALA A 115 -14.29 6.00 -14.09
C ALA A 115 -15.41 6.70 -13.31
N ASN A 116 -16.66 6.38 -13.65
CA ASN A 116 -17.85 6.91 -12.96
C ASN A 116 -17.95 6.39 -11.51
N GLY A 117 -17.17 6.99 -10.60
CA GLY A 117 -17.41 6.95 -9.16
C GLY A 117 -16.95 5.70 -8.39
N SER A 118 -16.31 4.71 -9.00
CA SER A 118 -15.98 3.44 -8.30
C SER A 118 -14.48 3.17 -8.15
N PHE A 119 -14.10 2.75 -6.94
CA PHE A 119 -12.77 2.22 -6.64
C PHE A 119 -12.55 0.86 -7.31
N THR A 120 -11.32 0.65 -7.77
CA THR A 120 -10.80 -0.67 -8.14
C THR A 120 -9.58 -0.99 -7.30
N LEU A 121 -9.22 -2.27 -7.23
CA LEU A 121 -7.95 -2.68 -6.62
C LEU A 121 -6.79 -2.34 -7.56
N TRP A 122 -5.76 -1.70 -7.02
CA TRP A 122 -4.54 -1.28 -7.69
C TRP A 122 -3.31 -1.84 -6.96
N ARG A 123 -2.16 -1.70 -7.58
CA ARG A 123 -0.84 -1.94 -6.97
C ARG A 123 0.11 -0.80 -7.31
N THR A 124 1.19 -0.66 -6.54
CA THR A 124 2.38 0.14 -6.87
C THR A 124 3.64 -0.58 -6.36
N ASP A 125 4.77 -0.40 -7.05
CA ASP A 125 6.12 -0.74 -6.57
C ASP A 125 6.98 0.54 -6.43
N GLY A 126 6.30 1.68 -6.26
CA GLY A 126 6.88 3.02 -6.31
C GLY A 126 7.09 3.57 -7.73
N THR A 127 6.94 2.77 -8.80
CA THR A 127 7.18 3.23 -10.18
C THR A 127 5.90 3.44 -11.00
N ALA A 128 5.97 4.33 -11.99
CA ALA A 128 4.87 4.63 -12.90
C ALA A 128 4.41 3.41 -13.73
N ASP A 129 5.35 2.54 -14.13
CA ASP A 129 5.07 1.31 -14.89
C ASP A 129 4.55 0.17 -14.00
N GLY A 130 5.09 0.06 -12.78
CA GLY A 130 4.62 -0.89 -11.79
C GLY A 130 3.21 -0.57 -11.29
N THR A 131 2.86 0.71 -11.24
CA THR A 131 1.56 1.20 -10.75
C THR A 131 0.43 0.96 -11.75
N ARG A 132 -0.51 0.07 -11.41
CA ARG A 132 -1.63 -0.31 -12.29
C ARG A 132 -2.79 -0.97 -11.56
N SER A 133 -3.97 -0.93 -12.19
CA SER A 133 -5.15 -1.71 -11.84
C SER A 133 -4.86 -3.22 -11.82
N LEU A 134 -5.48 -3.93 -10.88
CA LEU A 134 -5.61 -5.39 -10.84
C LEU A 134 -6.98 -5.88 -11.36
N ASP A 135 -7.81 -4.95 -11.86
CA ASP A 135 -9.12 -5.15 -12.49
C ASP A 135 -10.19 -5.80 -11.59
N VAL A 136 -10.04 -5.66 -10.26
CA VAL A 136 -11.09 -5.97 -9.27
C VAL A 136 -11.92 -4.73 -9.02
N TYR A 137 -13.24 -4.83 -9.18
CA TYR A 137 -14.19 -3.74 -8.96
C TYR A 137 -14.90 -3.92 -7.61
N THR A 138 -14.82 -2.94 -6.72
CA THR A 138 -15.30 -3.11 -5.34
C THR A 138 -16.75 -2.64 -5.10
N TRP A 139 -17.41 -2.14 -6.14
CA TRP A 139 -18.81 -1.67 -6.11
C TRP A 139 -19.09 -0.59 -5.04
N GLY A 140 -18.10 0.26 -4.76
CA GLY A 140 -18.19 1.33 -3.77
C GLY A 140 -18.04 0.86 -2.31
N TRP A 141 -17.84 -0.43 -2.06
CA TRP A 141 -17.49 -0.95 -0.75
C TRP A 141 -15.97 -0.93 -0.58
N MET A 142 -15.50 -0.55 0.60
CA MET A 142 -14.09 -0.68 0.95
C MET A 142 -13.79 -2.16 1.20
N PRO A 143 -12.89 -2.80 0.43
CA PRO A 143 -12.34 -4.08 0.83
C PRO A 143 -11.40 -3.95 2.03
N GLU A 144 -11.22 -5.08 2.69
CA GLU A 144 -10.31 -5.29 3.80
C GLU A 144 -9.31 -6.39 3.42
N VAL A 145 -8.05 -6.28 3.82
CA VAL A 145 -7.11 -7.40 3.76
C VAL A 145 -7.53 -8.43 4.81
N ALA A 146 -7.93 -9.61 4.32
CA ALA A 146 -8.20 -10.77 5.16
C ALA A 146 -6.90 -11.37 5.69
N ALA A 147 -5.86 -11.48 4.86
CA ALA A 147 -4.51 -11.89 5.28
C ALA A 147 -3.47 -11.60 4.19
N ALA A 148 -2.19 -11.47 4.58
CA ALA A 148 -1.08 -11.19 3.67
C ALA A 148 0.13 -12.10 3.93
N SER A 149 0.78 -12.56 2.87
CA SER A 149 2.10 -13.20 2.88
C SER A 149 3.00 -12.54 1.83
N GLU A 150 4.31 -12.85 1.84
CA GLU A 150 5.27 -12.34 0.84
C GLU A 150 4.86 -12.59 -0.63
N ARG A 151 3.93 -13.51 -0.90
CA ARG A 151 3.55 -13.91 -2.26
C ARG A 151 2.05 -13.96 -2.52
N THR A 152 1.21 -13.76 -1.51
CA THR A 152 -0.24 -13.85 -1.67
C THR A 152 -0.94 -12.92 -0.70
N LEU A 153 -1.80 -12.09 -1.25
CA LEU A 153 -2.71 -11.23 -0.51
C LEU A 153 -4.14 -11.74 -0.71
N LEU A 154 -4.86 -11.90 0.40
CA LEU A 154 -6.28 -12.20 0.44
C LEU A 154 -7.05 -10.91 0.76
N VAL A 155 -7.89 -10.46 -0.16
CA VAL A 155 -8.62 -9.19 -0.11
C VAL A 155 -10.12 -9.48 -0.09
N LYS A 156 -10.79 -9.18 1.01
CA LYS A 156 -12.22 -9.40 1.22
C LYS A 156 -13.00 -8.15 0.85
N THR A 157 -13.90 -8.24 -0.12
CA THR A 157 -14.96 -7.25 -0.38
C THR A 157 -16.22 -7.61 0.41
N ARG A 158 -17.29 -6.79 0.31
CA ARG A 158 -18.59 -7.09 0.93
C ARG A 158 -19.15 -8.48 0.60
N TYR A 159 -18.88 -9.02 -0.60
CA TYR A 159 -19.46 -10.27 -1.08
C TYR A 159 -18.43 -11.35 -1.40
N PHE A 160 -17.24 -10.96 -1.89
CA PHE A 160 -16.26 -11.89 -2.44
C PHE A 160 -14.88 -11.76 -1.79
N LEU A 161 -14.21 -12.90 -1.63
CA LEU A 161 -12.78 -12.94 -1.40
C LEU A 161 -12.04 -12.95 -2.75
N TYR A 162 -11.12 -12.02 -2.92
CA TYR A 162 -10.15 -12.00 -4.00
C TYR A 162 -8.78 -12.41 -3.48
N ARG A 163 -8.01 -13.08 -4.34
CA ARG A 163 -6.63 -13.47 -4.08
C ARG A 163 -5.73 -12.86 -5.13
N THR A 164 -4.60 -12.28 -4.73
CA THR A 164 -3.63 -11.69 -5.66
C THR A 164 -2.19 -11.99 -5.27
N ASP A 165 -1.35 -12.20 -6.29
CA ASP A 165 0.12 -12.25 -6.19
C ASP A 165 0.76 -10.88 -6.50
N GLY A 166 -0.05 -9.81 -6.52
CA GLY A 166 0.36 -8.49 -6.99
C GLY A 166 0.50 -8.38 -8.51
N THR A 167 0.28 -9.43 -9.30
CA THR A 167 0.32 -9.35 -10.78
C THR A 167 -1.07 -9.42 -11.41
N THR A 168 -1.95 -10.25 -10.84
CA THR A 168 -3.36 -10.43 -11.19
C THR A 168 -4.17 -10.74 -9.94
N ALA A 169 -5.47 -10.50 -9.98
CA ALA A 169 -6.39 -10.93 -8.92
C ALA A 169 -7.36 -12.00 -9.46
N VAL A 170 -7.75 -12.93 -8.58
CA VAL A 170 -8.65 -14.04 -8.84
C VAL A 170 -9.75 -14.02 -7.79
N GLU A 171 -11.01 -14.20 -8.20
CA GLU A 171 -12.13 -14.37 -7.28
C GLU A 171 -12.16 -15.82 -6.75
N GLU A 172 -12.09 -16.00 -5.44
CA GLU A 172 -12.04 -17.31 -4.78
C GLU A 172 -13.39 -17.74 -4.17
N GLY A 173 -14.44 -16.92 -4.34
CA GLY A 173 -15.78 -17.15 -3.80
C GLY A 173 -16.15 -16.18 -2.68
N ALA A 174 -16.97 -16.64 -1.73
CA ALA A 174 -17.57 -15.77 -0.71
C ALA A 174 -16.56 -15.07 0.21
N ALA A 175 -16.91 -13.86 0.65
CA ALA A 175 -16.16 -13.06 1.62
C ALA A 175 -15.93 -13.81 2.95
N ARG A 176 -14.70 -13.72 3.45
CA ARG A 176 -14.21 -14.40 4.66
C ARG A 176 -12.96 -13.74 5.21
N ASP A 177 -12.81 -13.76 6.52
CA ASP A 177 -11.59 -13.34 7.22
C ASP A 177 -10.54 -14.47 7.18
N ALA A 178 -9.28 -14.12 7.42
CA ALA A 178 -8.19 -15.09 7.48
C ALA A 178 -7.11 -14.65 8.48
N ALA A 179 -6.15 -15.53 8.76
CA ALA A 179 -4.89 -15.21 9.40
C ALA A 179 -3.75 -15.92 8.68
N THR A 180 -2.65 -15.21 8.45
CA THR A 180 -1.43 -15.81 7.89
C THR A 180 -0.80 -16.76 8.91
N ILE A 181 -0.41 -17.95 8.46
CA ILE A 181 0.31 -18.95 9.24
C ILE A 181 1.56 -19.42 8.47
N PRO A 182 2.53 -20.08 9.13
CA PRO A 182 3.66 -20.70 8.43
C PRO A 182 3.19 -21.64 7.30
N GLY A 183 3.54 -21.27 6.07
CA GLY A 183 3.20 -22.04 4.87
C GLY A 183 1.73 -21.97 4.42
N GLY A 184 0.94 -20.99 4.87
CA GLY A 184 -0.47 -20.91 4.47
C GLY A 184 -1.29 -19.84 5.15
N PHE A 185 -2.60 -20.06 5.17
CA PHE A 185 -3.58 -19.23 5.87
C PHE A 185 -4.57 -20.10 6.62
N LEU A 186 -5.02 -19.66 7.81
CA LEU A 186 -6.27 -20.13 8.41
C LEU A 186 -7.40 -19.19 7.98
N THR A 187 -8.58 -19.72 7.70
CA THR A 187 -9.73 -18.93 7.22
C THR A 187 -11.04 -19.66 7.47
N ARG A 188 -12.17 -18.96 7.32
CA ARG A 188 -13.49 -19.59 7.23
C ARG A 188 -13.64 -20.35 5.90
N GLY A 189 -14.11 -21.59 5.95
CA GLY A 189 -14.57 -22.30 4.75
C GLY A 189 -16.03 -22.74 4.88
N THR A 190 -16.45 -23.56 3.92
CA THR A 190 -17.76 -24.23 3.94
C THR A 190 -17.51 -25.73 3.77
N GLY A 191 -17.94 -26.52 4.75
CA GLY A 191 -17.85 -27.98 4.72
C GLY A 191 -18.77 -28.60 3.68
N ASN A 192 -18.61 -29.90 3.41
CA ASN A 192 -19.43 -30.62 2.44
C ASN A 192 -20.92 -30.70 2.83
N ASP A 193 -21.26 -30.48 4.10
CA ASP A 193 -22.63 -30.42 4.62
C ASP A 193 -23.24 -29.01 4.58
N GLY A 194 -22.48 -28.01 4.09
CA GLY A 194 -22.89 -26.61 3.98
C GLY A 194 -22.65 -25.77 5.24
N ARG A 195 -22.13 -26.32 6.35
CA ARG A 195 -21.75 -25.52 7.52
C ARG A 195 -20.52 -24.68 7.25
N ALA A 196 -20.37 -23.59 7.99
CA ALA A 196 -19.10 -22.88 8.05
C ALA A 196 -18.16 -23.63 8.99
N GLU A 197 -16.87 -23.74 8.63
CA GLU A 197 -15.85 -24.43 9.43
C GLU A 197 -14.52 -23.66 9.39
N LEU A 198 -13.56 -24.05 10.22
CA LEU A 198 -12.17 -23.58 10.12
C LEU A 198 -11.44 -24.38 9.05
N PHE A 199 -10.84 -23.65 8.11
CA PHE A 199 -10.10 -24.19 6.98
C PHE A 199 -8.66 -23.69 6.96
N ARG A 200 -7.77 -24.52 6.42
CA ARG A 200 -6.42 -24.15 6.01
C ARG A 200 -6.37 -23.97 4.49
N LEU A 201 -5.61 -22.96 4.06
CA LEU A 201 -5.17 -22.75 2.67
C LEU A 201 -3.66 -22.96 2.58
N ASP A 202 -3.17 -23.38 1.42
CA ASP A 202 -1.74 -23.43 1.11
C ASP A 202 -1.13 -22.02 1.02
N ALA A 203 0.21 -21.93 0.98
CA ALA A 203 0.97 -20.66 0.95
C ALA A 203 0.60 -19.74 -0.23
N ASP A 204 0.06 -20.30 -1.32
CA ASP A 204 -0.43 -19.57 -2.49
C ASP A 204 -1.91 -19.19 -2.40
N GLY A 205 -2.56 -19.43 -1.24
CA GLY A 205 -3.97 -19.16 -0.96
C GLY A 205 -4.96 -20.14 -1.59
N THR A 206 -4.51 -21.28 -2.12
CA THR A 206 -5.38 -22.30 -2.73
C THR A 206 -5.57 -23.53 -1.83
N ASN A 207 -6.12 -24.62 -2.40
CA ASN A 207 -6.25 -25.93 -1.76
C ASN A 207 -6.94 -25.91 -0.37
N PRO A 208 -8.22 -25.51 -0.29
CA PRO A 208 -8.94 -25.44 0.97
C PRO A 208 -9.12 -26.83 1.61
N GLN A 209 -8.56 -27.00 2.81
CA GLN A 209 -8.69 -28.20 3.64
C GLN A 209 -9.39 -27.85 4.96
N PRO A 210 -10.47 -28.53 5.37
CA PRO A 210 -11.06 -28.33 6.70
C PRO A 210 -10.09 -28.84 7.78
N VAL A 211 -9.98 -28.11 8.88
CA VAL A 211 -9.10 -28.48 10.02
C VAL A 211 -9.84 -28.59 11.34
N ALA A 212 -10.94 -27.85 11.55
CA ALA A 212 -11.80 -28.00 12.73
C ALA A 212 -13.24 -27.55 12.44
N PRO A 213 -14.27 -28.29 12.93
CA PRO A 213 -15.66 -27.86 12.84
C PRO A 213 -15.92 -26.75 13.86
N ILE A 214 -16.16 -25.53 13.38
CA ILE A 214 -16.52 -24.38 14.22
C ILE A 214 -17.41 -23.43 13.43
N ASP A 215 -18.53 -23.01 14.01
CA ASP A 215 -19.54 -22.25 13.26
C ASP A 215 -19.08 -20.81 13.03
N ALA A 216 -19.05 -20.41 11.75
CA ALA A 216 -18.85 -19.04 11.27
C ALA A 216 -17.64 -18.27 11.87
N PRO A 217 -16.41 -18.82 11.81
CA PRO A 217 -15.23 -18.16 12.37
C PRO A 217 -14.92 -16.84 11.66
N ARG A 218 -14.60 -15.80 12.44
CA ARG A 218 -14.34 -14.41 11.99
C ARG A 218 -13.37 -13.68 12.93
N TRP A 219 -12.90 -12.50 12.54
CA TRP A 219 -12.01 -11.66 13.33
C TRP A 219 -10.75 -12.41 13.82
N PHE A 220 -10.10 -13.09 12.87
CA PHE A 220 -8.85 -13.80 13.13
C PHE A 220 -7.73 -12.81 13.48
N ALA A 221 -7.08 -13.01 14.61
CA ALA A 221 -5.90 -12.26 15.04
C ALA A 221 -4.73 -13.23 15.24
N ARG A 222 -3.61 -12.92 14.57
CA ARG A 222 -2.42 -13.79 14.47
C ARG A 222 -1.39 -13.44 15.55
N LEU A 223 -1.25 -14.30 16.56
CA LEU A 223 -0.24 -14.21 17.61
C LEU A 223 0.97 -15.12 17.27
N PRO A 224 2.17 -14.91 17.86
CA PRO A 224 3.41 -15.58 17.41
C PRO A 224 3.32 -17.10 17.26
N ASP A 225 2.62 -17.79 18.16
CA ASP A 225 2.43 -19.24 18.25
C ASP A 225 0.95 -19.68 18.09
N ARG A 226 0.01 -18.74 18.04
CA ARG A 226 -1.45 -19.01 18.06
C ARG A 226 -2.25 -18.14 17.09
N VAL A 227 -3.47 -18.57 16.78
CA VAL A 227 -4.48 -17.72 16.16
C VAL A 227 -5.70 -17.69 17.07
N ILE A 228 -6.13 -16.49 17.44
CA ILE A 228 -7.42 -16.29 18.12
C ILE A 228 -8.46 -15.81 17.11
N PHE A 229 -9.72 -16.18 17.31
CA PHE A 229 -10.83 -15.77 16.45
C PHE A 229 -12.16 -15.92 17.18
N GLN A 230 -13.21 -15.27 16.67
CA GLN A 230 -14.56 -15.42 17.20
C GLN A 230 -15.34 -16.45 16.37
N GLY A 231 -16.11 -17.32 17.03
CA GLY A 231 -16.98 -18.32 16.42
C GLY A 231 -18.36 -18.39 17.09
N ASP A 232 -19.16 -19.38 16.69
CA ASP A 232 -20.51 -19.69 17.18
C ASP A 232 -21.49 -18.50 17.11
N THR A 233 -21.36 -17.67 16.06
CA THR A 233 -22.13 -16.43 15.89
C THR A 233 -23.62 -16.64 15.58
N SER A 234 -24.07 -17.90 15.51
CA SER A 234 -25.48 -18.31 15.42
C SER A 234 -26.16 -18.39 16.80
N SER A 235 -25.38 -18.44 17.88
CA SER A 235 -25.86 -18.33 19.25
C SER A 235 -26.02 -16.87 19.67
N SER A 236 -26.76 -16.62 20.75
CA SER A 236 -26.93 -15.28 21.34
C SER A 236 -25.65 -14.71 21.96
N GLU A 237 -24.60 -15.53 22.13
CA GLU A 237 -23.35 -15.20 22.80
C GLU A 237 -22.16 -15.68 21.95
N PRO A 238 -21.63 -14.84 21.03
CA PRO A 238 -20.50 -15.25 20.20
C PRO A 238 -19.26 -15.50 21.07
N ARG A 239 -18.51 -16.57 20.76
CA ARG A 239 -17.45 -17.10 21.62
C ARG A 239 -16.08 -16.89 21.02
N TRP A 240 -15.10 -16.59 21.86
CA TRP A 240 -13.70 -16.51 21.47
C TRP A 240 -13.02 -17.88 21.58
N TYR A 241 -12.23 -18.18 20.56
CA TYR A 241 -11.46 -19.41 20.43
C TYR A 241 -10.00 -19.09 20.19
N SER A 242 -9.14 -20.00 20.61
CA SER A 242 -7.70 -20.00 20.41
C SER A 242 -7.31 -21.33 19.77
N THR A 243 -6.38 -21.31 18.81
CA THR A 243 -5.84 -22.51 18.18
C THR A 243 -4.36 -22.33 17.89
N ASP A 244 -3.64 -23.44 17.70
CA ASP A 244 -2.26 -23.42 17.24
C ASP A 244 -2.19 -23.02 15.75
N LEU A 245 -0.98 -22.84 15.23
CA LEU A 245 -0.78 -22.45 13.83
C LEU A 245 -1.18 -23.53 12.80
N THR A 246 -1.59 -24.73 13.22
CA THR A 246 -2.17 -25.75 12.33
C THR A 246 -3.70 -25.71 12.29
N GLY A 247 -4.35 -25.14 13.30
CA GLY A 247 -5.80 -25.15 13.49
C GLY A 247 -6.31 -26.32 14.34
N GLY A 248 -5.44 -27.19 14.85
CA GLY A 248 -5.78 -28.42 15.57
C GLY A 248 -5.93 -28.29 17.09
N ASP A 249 -5.17 -27.42 17.75
CA ASP A 249 -5.28 -27.18 19.21
C ASP A 249 -6.44 -26.22 19.56
N LEU A 250 -7.63 -26.49 19.01
CA LEU A 250 -8.78 -25.61 19.16
C LEU A 250 -9.33 -25.64 20.59
N ARG A 251 -9.32 -24.49 21.27
CA ARG A 251 -9.78 -24.29 22.65
C ARG A 251 -10.68 -23.06 22.74
N LEU A 252 -11.68 -23.12 23.61
CA LEU A 252 -12.43 -21.94 24.03
C LEU A 252 -11.51 -21.01 24.83
N LEU A 253 -11.67 -19.70 24.67
CA LEU A 253 -10.94 -18.66 25.39
C LEU A 253 -11.92 -17.80 26.21
N PRO A 254 -12.59 -18.35 27.25
CA PRO A 254 -13.66 -17.69 27.99
C PRO A 254 -13.24 -16.41 28.73
N ALA A 255 -11.94 -16.21 29.00
CA ALA A 255 -11.43 -14.96 29.57
C ALA A 255 -11.54 -13.78 28.58
N LEU A 256 -11.55 -14.04 27.26
CA LEU A 256 -11.67 -13.00 26.25
C LEU A 256 -13.15 -12.73 25.93
N ARG A 257 -13.63 -11.53 26.29
CA ARG A 257 -15.03 -11.10 26.11
C ARG A 257 -15.24 -10.05 25.01
N ALA A 258 -14.24 -9.87 24.14
CA ALA A 258 -14.18 -8.76 23.20
C ALA A 258 -15.40 -8.68 22.27
N THR A 259 -15.95 -7.47 22.13
CA THR A 259 -17.01 -7.14 21.18
C THR A 259 -16.47 -6.45 19.92
N THR A 260 -15.18 -6.09 19.91
CA THR A 260 -14.45 -5.56 18.75
C THR A 260 -13.47 -6.60 18.18
N PRO A 261 -13.02 -6.43 16.92
CA PRO A 261 -11.82 -7.10 16.42
C PRO A 261 -10.60 -6.80 17.33
N PRO A 262 -9.73 -7.79 17.64
CA PRO A 262 -8.49 -7.56 18.37
C PRO A 262 -7.41 -6.91 17.52
N HIS A 263 -6.75 -5.88 18.05
CA HIS A 263 -5.56 -5.26 17.47
C HIS A 263 -4.31 -6.01 17.91
N VAL A 264 -3.55 -6.60 16.98
CA VAL A 264 -2.29 -7.28 17.30
C VAL A 264 -1.14 -6.27 17.33
N VAL A 265 -0.45 -6.19 18.45
CA VAL A 265 0.77 -5.37 18.60
C VAL A 265 1.87 -6.23 19.21
N GLY A 266 2.94 -6.45 18.43
CA GLY A 266 4.04 -7.34 18.81
C GLY A 266 3.60 -8.79 19.00
N ARG A 267 3.58 -9.24 20.26
CA ARG A 267 3.22 -10.63 20.63
C ARG A 267 1.82 -10.78 21.26
N HIS A 268 1.10 -9.69 21.44
CA HIS A 268 -0.18 -9.68 22.15
C HIS A 268 -1.29 -9.12 21.25
N ALA A 269 -2.54 -9.50 21.54
CA ALA A 269 -3.72 -8.85 21.00
C ALA A 269 -4.38 -7.98 22.08
N TYR A 270 -4.83 -6.80 21.68
CA TYR A 270 -5.55 -5.81 22.47
C TYR A 270 -6.98 -5.75 21.95
N ALA A 271 -7.95 -6.04 22.82
CA ALA A 271 -9.33 -6.21 22.41
C ALA A 271 -10.27 -5.55 23.42
N ILE A 272 -11.38 -5.01 22.93
CA ILE A 272 -12.26 -4.15 23.72
C ILE A 272 -13.64 -4.79 23.83
N HIS A 273 -14.24 -4.66 25.02
CA HIS A 273 -15.65 -4.94 25.24
C HIS A 273 -16.30 -3.79 26.01
N TYR A 274 -17.62 -3.67 25.91
CA TYR A 274 -18.38 -2.68 26.64
C TYR A 274 -19.01 -3.30 27.89
N GLU A 275 -18.79 -2.67 29.05
CA GLU A 275 -19.33 -3.04 30.36
C GLU A 275 -19.70 -1.75 31.09
N ASP A 276 -20.90 -1.66 31.67
CA ASP A 276 -21.36 -0.51 32.47
C ASP A 276 -21.13 0.89 31.83
N ASN A 277 -21.37 0.99 30.52
CA ASN A 277 -21.15 2.20 29.70
C ASN A 277 -19.67 2.66 29.64
N GLN A 278 -18.73 1.76 29.91
CA GLN A 278 -17.29 1.97 29.75
C GLN A 278 -16.69 1.00 28.72
N SER A 279 -15.60 1.41 28.08
CA SER A 279 -14.76 0.55 27.24
C SER A 279 -13.75 -0.18 28.12
N VAL A 280 -13.83 -1.51 28.19
CA VAL A 280 -12.90 -2.35 28.96
C VAL A 280 -11.84 -2.91 28.02
N LEU A 281 -10.59 -2.50 28.22
CA LEU A 281 -9.45 -2.94 27.42
C LEU A 281 -8.85 -4.21 28.02
N THR A 282 -8.72 -5.26 27.20
CA THR A 282 -8.11 -6.54 27.57
C THR A 282 -6.94 -6.84 26.66
N ARG A 283 -5.80 -7.23 27.24
CA ARG A 283 -4.64 -7.80 26.53
C ARG A 283 -4.66 -9.31 26.64
N THR A 284 -4.39 -10.03 25.55
CA THR A 284 -4.27 -11.50 25.55
C THR A 284 -3.06 -11.99 24.76
N ASP A 285 -2.48 -13.11 25.18
CA ASP A 285 -1.53 -13.95 24.43
C ASP A 285 -2.23 -15.15 23.75
N GLY A 286 -3.56 -15.19 23.78
CA GLY A 286 -4.37 -16.31 23.28
C GLY A 286 -4.54 -17.46 24.26
N THR A 287 -4.18 -17.27 25.54
CA THR A 287 -4.48 -18.20 26.64
C THR A 287 -5.31 -17.51 27.73
N ASP A 288 -6.13 -18.26 28.49
CA ASP A 288 -6.89 -17.67 29.60
C ASP A 288 -5.96 -17.04 30.66
N GLY A 289 -4.85 -17.71 30.98
CA GLY A 289 -3.87 -17.23 31.97
C GLY A 289 -3.11 -15.96 31.55
N GLY A 290 -2.93 -15.74 30.25
CA GLY A 290 -2.34 -14.51 29.70
C GLY A 290 -3.36 -13.44 29.29
N THR A 291 -4.67 -13.68 29.51
CA THR A 291 -5.74 -12.72 29.23
C THR A 291 -5.99 -11.84 30.46
N VAL A 292 -5.67 -10.55 30.33
CA VAL A 292 -5.61 -9.58 31.44
C VAL A 292 -6.36 -8.31 31.07
N VAL A 293 -7.32 -7.90 31.91
CA VAL A 293 -7.94 -6.57 31.82
C VAL A 293 -6.90 -5.52 32.23
N LEU A 294 -6.69 -4.52 31.37
CA LEU A 294 -5.74 -3.44 31.60
C LEU A 294 -6.36 -2.23 32.28
N GLY A 295 -7.63 -1.93 31.97
CA GLY A 295 -8.34 -0.78 32.51
C GLY A 295 -9.74 -0.62 31.94
N ARG A 296 -10.47 0.38 32.45
CA ARG A 296 -11.76 0.84 31.94
C ARG A 296 -11.64 2.30 31.54
N PHE A 297 -12.23 2.66 30.40
CA PHE A 297 -12.06 3.95 29.75
C PHE A 297 -13.42 4.51 29.34
N GLU A 298 -13.62 5.82 29.51
CA GLU A 298 -14.87 6.50 29.10
C GLU A 298 -14.93 6.67 27.57
N THR A 299 -13.78 6.95 26.95
CA THR A 299 -13.61 6.99 25.50
C THR A 299 -13.04 5.67 25.00
N LEU A 300 -13.42 5.25 23.78
CA LEU A 300 -12.94 4.03 23.13
C LEU A 300 -11.43 4.09 22.88
N PRO A 301 -10.62 3.14 23.39
CA PRO A 301 -9.19 3.07 23.08
C PRO A 301 -8.91 2.79 21.59
N VAL A 302 -8.08 3.62 20.97
CA VAL A 302 -7.75 3.60 19.53
C VAL A 302 -6.28 3.94 19.28
N GLY A 303 -5.76 3.67 18.07
CA GLY A 303 -4.40 4.06 17.68
C GLY A 303 -3.26 3.24 18.32
N PHE A 304 -3.51 1.96 18.64
CA PHE A 304 -2.55 1.07 19.30
C PHE A 304 -1.20 0.96 18.55
N THR A 305 -0.17 1.60 19.10
CA THR A 305 1.15 1.73 18.48
C THR A 305 2.24 1.27 19.45
N ALA A 306 3.15 0.41 18.99
CA ALA A 306 4.33 0.03 19.77
C ALA A 306 5.37 1.15 19.72
N PHE A 307 5.80 1.64 20.88
CA PHE A 307 6.93 2.57 21.01
C PHE A 307 7.60 2.36 22.37
N ASP A 308 8.93 2.36 22.37
CA ASP A 308 9.75 2.30 23.59
C ASP A 308 9.36 1.18 24.57
N GLY A 309 9.27 -0.05 24.06
CA GLY A 309 8.91 -1.24 24.85
C GLY A 309 7.46 -1.29 25.36
N ARG A 310 6.64 -0.27 25.08
CA ARG A 310 5.25 -0.10 25.55
C ARG A 310 4.29 -0.03 24.36
N VAL A 311 3.00 -0.18 24.64
CA VAL A 311 1.93 0.09 23.66
C VAL A 311 1.20 1.36 24.05
N TRP A 312 1.20 2.32 23.14
CA TRP A 312 0.57 3.62 23.26
C TRP A 312 -0.77 3.64 22.52
N PHE A 313 -1.73 4.41 23.01
CA PHE A 313 -3.06 4.54 22.42
C PHE A 313 -3.72 5.84 22.88
N SER A 314 -4.65 6.37 22.10
CA SER A 314 -5.58 7.41 22.57
C SER A 314 -6.80 6.76 23.21
N ALA A 315 -7.24 7.31 24.34
CA ALA A 315 -8.54 7.05 24.94
C ALA A 315 -9.15 8.37 25.42
N GLY A 316 -9.16 9.37 24.54
CA GLY A 316 -9.46 10.78 24.85
C GLY A 316 -8.21 11.55 25.28
N GLU A 317 -7.41 10.95 26.17
CA GLU A 317 -6.04 11.37 26.50
C GLU A 317 -5.00 10.46 25.82
N LEU A 318 -3.70 10.78 25.96
CA LEU A 318 -2.62 9.87 25.56
C LEU A 318 -2.28 8.89 26.70
N TRP A 319 -2.46 7.60 26.44
CA TRP A 319 -2.20 6.51 27.37
C TRP A 319 -1.08 5.59 26.89
N SER A 320 -0.43 4.90 27.83
CA SER A 320 0.48 3.80 27.52
C SER A 320 0.30 2.60 28.47
N THR A 321 0.71 1.42 28.02
CA THR A 321 0.70 0.17 28.80
C THR A 321 1.95 -0.67 28.54
N ASP A 322 2.47 -1.34 29.59
CA ASP A 322 3.43 -2.46 29.45
C ASP A 322 2.71 -3.83 29.27
N GLY A 323 1.39 -3.80 29.15
CA GLY A 323 0.54 -4.99 29.10
C GLY A 323 0.11 -5.49 30.48
N THR A 324 0.28 -4.71 31.56
CA THR A 324 -0.30 -4.98 32.89
C THR A 324 -1.25 -3.86 33.30
N ALA A 325 -2.21 -4.14 34.19
CA ALA A 325 -3.12 -3.11 34.72
C ALA A 325 -2.37 -2.03 35.50
N ALA A 326 -1.44 -2.42 36.38
CA ALA A 326 -0.65 -1.48 37.18
C ALA A 326 0.30 -0.61 36.34
N GLY A 327 0.75 -1.12 35.19
CA GLY A 327 1.55 -0.40 34.22
C GLY A 327 0.75 0.31 33.13
N THR A 328 -0.59 0.38 33.22
CA THR A 328 -1.46 1.12 32.29
C THR A 328 -1.80 2.49 32.89
N ARG A 329 -1.42 3.57 32.21
CA ARG A 329 -1.53 4.94 32.76
C ARG A 329 -1.63 6.02 31.66
N VAL A 330 -2.17 7.17 32.03
CA VAL A 330 -2.05 8.43 31.27
C VAL A 330 -0.58 8.84 31.24
N GLU A 331 -0.08 9.22 30.06
CA GLU A 331 1.25 9.82 29.90
C GLU A 331 1.16 11.33 29.61
N ALA A 332 0.01 11.81 29.09
CA ALA A 332 -0.31 13.23 29.03
C ALA A 332 -1.83 13.49 29.05
N ASP A 333 -2.26 14.39 29.94
CA ASP A 333 -3.59 15.02 29.98
C ASP A 333 -3.66 16.09 28.86
N VAL A 334 -3.84 15.60 27.63
CA VAL A 334 -4.04 16.38 26.41
C VAL A 334 -5.04 15.65 25.53
N ALA A 335 -5.92 16.36 24.83
CA ALA A 335 -6.92 15.74 23.96
C ALA A 335 -6.23 15.11 22.73
N ALA A 336 -5.89 13.82 22.83
CA ALA A 336 -5.08 13.11 21.86
C ALA A 336 -5.94 12.47 20.76
N GLY A 337 -5.59 12.72 19.51
CA GLY A 337 -6.23 12.09 18.35
C GLY A 337 -5.87 10.60 18.21
N PRO A 338 -6.53 9.89 17.28
CA PRO A 338 -6.30 8.46 17.05
C PRO A 338 -5.00 8.17 16.27
N GLU A 339 -4.37 9.19 15.71
CA GLU A 339 -3.17 9.08 14.87
C GLU A 339 -1.89 9.11 15.70
N LEU A 340 -1.21 7.97 15.72
CA LEU A 340 0.05 7.74 16.42
C LEU A 340 1.04 7.09 15.43
N ALA A 341 2.23 7.68 15.27
CA ALA A 341 3.31 7.14 14.43
C ALA A 341 4.63 7.09 15.20
N ALA A 342 5.19 5.88 15.34
CA ALA A 342 6.43 5.65 16.08
C ALA A 342 7.62 5.44 15.15
N THR A 343 8.63 6.30 15.28
CA THR A 343 10.01 6.00 14.83
C THR A 343 10.72 5.16 15.90
N ASP A 344 12.02 4.95 15.76
CA ASP A 344 12.80 4.28 16.81
C ASP A 344 13.19 5.24 17.95
N ASP A 345 13.12 6.56 17.71
CA ASP A 345 13.56 7.63 18.63
C ASP A 345 12.42 8.50 19.21
N PHE A 346 11.23 8.47 18.61
CA PHE A 346 10.07 9.25 19.06
C PHE A 346 8.72 8.68 18.58
N LEU A 347 7.67 8.99 19.35
CA LEU A 347 6.28 8.87 18.94
C LEU A 347 5.77 10.26 18.54
N LEU A 348 5.29 10.40 17.31
CA LEU A 348 4.54 11.57 16.85
C LEU A 348 3.03 11.25 16.95
N PHE A 349 2.24 12.19 17.47
CA PHE A 349 0.79 12.04 17.59
C PHE A 349 0.10 13.40 17.45
N THR A 350 -1.21 13.43 17.19
CA THR A 350 -1.98 14.67 17.22
C THR A 350 -2.54 14.92 18.62
N ALA A 351 -2.43 16.15 19.13
CA ALA A 351 -3.13 16.57 20.35
C ALA A 351 -3.53 18.04 20.30
N ASN A 352 -4.77 18.33 20.68
CA ASN A 352 -5.41 19.65 20.53
C ASN A 352 -5.32 20.22 19.09
N GLY A 353 -5.23 19.36 18.08
CA GLY A 353 -5.02 19.70 16.67
C GLY A 353 -3.56 19.87 16.23
N GLU A 354 -2.62 20.00 17.15
CA GLU A 354 -1.20 20.21 16.85
C GLU A 354 -0.41 18.88 16.83
N PRO A 355 0.76 18.81 16.14
CA PRO A 355 1.64 17.64 16.21
C PRO A 355 2.45 17.66 17.52
N TRP A 356 2.38 16.59 18.30
CA TRP A 356 3.11 16.40 19.56
C TRP A 356 4.09 15.22 19.49
N VAL A 357 5.20 15.35 20.23
CA VAL A 357 6.28 14.36 20.29
C VAL A 357 6.40 13.81 21.70
N ALA A 358 6.38 12.49 21.84
CA ALA A 358 6.80 11.77 23.05
C ALA A 358 8.12 11.03 22.80
N ARG A 359 8.96 10.92 23.83
CA ARG A 359 10.26 10.23 23.82
C ARG A 359 10.50 9.55 25.16
N ASP A 360 11.38 8.55 25.21
CA ASP A 360 11.74 7.84 26.46
C ASP A 360 12.03 8.82 27.61
N GLY A 361 11.42 8.53 28.75
CA GLY A 361 11.58 9.25 30.01
C GLY A 361 11.14 10.72 30.02
N LYS A 362 10.51 11.23 28.95
CA LYS A 362 10.15 12.65 28.81
C LYS A 362 8.65 12.84 28.68
N THR A 363 8.13 13.83 29.40
CA THR A 363 6.77 14.33 29.20
C THR A 363 6.57 14.69 27.71
N PRO A 364 5.46 14.29 27.08
CA PRO A 364 5.16 14.69 25.71
C PRO A 364 5.12 16.22 25.57
N THR A 365 5.62 16.73 24.46
CA THR A 365 5.69 18.16 24.16
C THR A 365 5.15 18.46 22.76
N PRO A 366 4.52 19.62 22.50
CA PRO A 366 4.19 20.03 21.14
C PRO A 366 5.48 20.11 20.30
N THR A 367 5.40 19.73 19.03
CA THR A 367 6.53 19.86 18.09
C THR A 367 6.80 21.36 17.92
N PRO A 368 7.91 21.92 18.45
CA PRO A 368 8.06 23.36 18.42
C PRO A 368 8.39 23.77 16.99
N THR A 369 7.68 24.74 16.45
CA THR A 369 7.93 25.21 15.08
C THR A 369 9.31 25.85 14.95
N PRO A 370 9.90 25.85 13.75
CA PRO A 370 11.17 26.55 13.52
C PRO A 370 10.96 28.05 13.76
N ASP A 371 11.51 28.55 14.87
CA ASP A 371 11.51 29.97 15.19
C ASP A 371 12.43 30.69 14.20
N VAL A 372 11.83 31.35 13.22
CA VAL A 372 12.55 32.14 12.22
C VAL A 372 12.91 33.48 12.85
N THR A 373 13.90 33.46 13.76
CA THR A 373 14.55 34.70 14.21
C THR A 373 15.03 35.44 12.95
N PRO A 374 14.47 36.61 12.60
CA PRO A 374 14.88 37.30 11.39
C PRO A 374 16.32 37.77 11.58
N THR A 375 17.21 37.32 10.68
CA THR A 375 18.54 37.92 10.54
C THR A 375 18.36 39.44 10.46
N PRO A 376 19.01 40.24 11.32
CA PRO A 376 18.78 41.67 11.34
C PRO A 376 19.14 42.26 9.98
N THR A 377 18.14 42.82 9.29
CA THR A 377 18.33 43.62 8.09
C THR A 377 19.32 44.73 8.42
N PRO A 378 20.42 44.92 7.65
CA PRO A 378 21.36 45.99 7.92
C PRO A 378 20.64 47.34 7.75
N ASP A 379 20.65 48.14 8.80
CA ASP A 379 19.89 49.39 8.86
C ASP A 379 20.38 50.38 7.79
N ALA A 380 19.50 50.72 6.85
CA ALA A 380 19.81 51.60 5.74
C ALA A 380 19.62 53.07 6.14
N THR A 381 20.41 53.57 7.09
CA THR A 381 20.61 55.02 7.29
C THR A 381 21.96 55.32 7.96
N ALA A 382 22.97 55.62 7.13
CA ALA A 382 24.12 56.41 7.55
C ALA A 382 24.54 57.33 6.39
N THR A 383 24.29 58.63 6.57
CA THR A 383 24.82 59.68 5.69
C THR A 383 26.35 59.66 5.77
N PRO A 384 27.10 59.78 4.65
CA PRO A 384 28.55 59.67 4.70
C PRO A 384 29.15 60.92 5.33
N ASP A 385 29.75 60.76 6.51
CA ASP A 385 30.68 61.76 7.04
C ASP A 385 32.11 61.40 6.60
N ALA A 386 32.87 62.39 6.19
CA ALA A 386 34.19 62.20 5.61
C ALA A 386 35.27 62.13 6.70
N THR A 387 36.34 61.38 6.40
CA THR A 387 37.72 61.45 6.96
C THR A 387 38.21 60.14 7.58
N ALA A 388 38.87 59.31 6.75
CA ALA A 388 39.94 58.41 7.20
C ALA A 388 40.89 58.05 6.04
N THR A 389 42.19 58.22 6.26
CA THR A 389 43.28 57.96 5.30
C THR A 389 43.47 56.46 5.01
N PRO A 390 43.76 56.04 3.76
CA PRO A 390 43.99 54.62 3.44
C PRO A 390 45.46 54.20 3.51
N ALA A 391 45.74 53.05 4.13
CA ALA A 391 46.95 52.23 3.91
C ALA A 391 46.82 50.84 4.58
N PRO A 392 47.48 49.77 4.08
CA PRO A 392 47.82 49.46 2.70
C PRO A 392 47.18 48.14 2.22
N ALA A 393 47.13 47.93 0.90
CA ALA A 393 46.61 46.68 0.33
C ALA A 393 47.60 45.51 0.46
N VAL A 394 47.12 44.34 0.89
CA VAL A 394 47.88 43.08 0.84
C VAL A 394 47.61 42.38 -0.50
N SER A 395 48.69 41.98 -1.18
CA SER A 395 48.66 41.36 -2.50
C SER A 395 48.20 39.90 -2.47
N VAL A 396 47.36 39.50 -3.43
CA VAL A 396 47.13 38.10 -3.81
C VAL A 396 47.31 37.98 -5.32
N ALA A 397 48.16 37.05 -5.75
CA ALA A 397 48.59 36.91 -7.15
C ALA A 397 47.53 36.20 -8.03
N PRO A 398 47.46 36.53 -9.34
CA PRO A 398 46.57 35.85 -10.28
C PRO A 398 47.15 34.51 -10.77
N LEU A 399 46.28 33.53 -11.02
CA LEU A 399 46.63 32.29 -11.74
C LEU A 399 46.93 32.58 -13.22
N PRO A 400 47.83 31.82 -13.87
CA PRO A 400 48.21 32.07 -15.26
C PRO A 400 47.20 31.55 -16.29
N THR A 401 46.87 32.40 -17.25
CA THR A 401 46.11 32.06 -18.47
C THR A 401 46.97 31.26 -19.47
N ARG A 402 46.36 30.31 -20.20
CA ARG A 402 46.97 29.72 -21.41
C ARG A 402 46.32 30.24 -22.69
N SER A 403 47.17 30.64 -23.64
CA SER A 403 46.84 31.10 -25.00
C SER A 403 46.67 29.93 -26.01
N PRO A 404 46.14 30.17 -27.23
CA PRO A 404 45.31 29.17 -27.94
C PRO A 404 45.77 28.81 -29.39
N VAL A 405 44.88 28.07 -30.11
CA VAL A 405 44.82 27.84 -31.60
C VAL A 405 45.80 26.76 -32.14
N PRO A 406 45.53 26.00 -33.25
CA PRO A 406 44.29 25.68 -34.01
C PRO A 406 43.75 24.25 -33.67
N GLY A 407 42.83 23.56 -34.37
CA GLY A 407 41.95 23.88 -35.52
C GLY A 407 41.31 22.62 -36.19
N ASP A 408 40.38 22.84 -37.12
CA ASP A 408 39.66 21.96 -38.08
C ASP A 408 39.67 20.41 -37.98
N GLY A 409 38.46 19.84 -37.86
CA GLY A 409 38.17 18.41 -37.98
C GLY A 409 36.68 18.12 -37.81
N ALA A 410 35.87 18.45 -38.83
CA ALA A 410 34.41 18.32 -38.75
C ALA A 410 33.95 16.85 -38.62
N LEU A 411 33.35 16.51 -37.48
CA LEU A 411 32.59 15.27 -37.27
C LEU A 411 31.19 15.60 -36.74
N ALA A 412 30.18 15.03 -37.39
CA ALA A 412 28.77 15.23 -37.09
C ALA A 412 28.37 14.68 -35.71
N PRO A 413 27.30 15.19 -35.07
CA PRO A 413 26.83 14.69 -33.78
C PRO A 413 26.47 13.21 -33.86
N ALA A 414 26.94 12.44 -32.87
CA ALA A 414 26.66 11.01 -32.76
C ALA A 414 25.18 10.78 -32.40
N ASP A 415 24.41 10.32 -33.38
CA ASP A 415 23.02 9.91 -33.23
C ASP A 415 22.95 8.62 -32.39
N HIS A 416 22.77 8.75 -31.07
CA HIS A 416 22.50 7.62 -30.17
C HIS A 416 21.07 7.06 -30.33
N ARG A 417 20.69 6.73 -31.58
CA ARG A 417 19.62 5.77 -31.84
C ARG A 417 20.03 4.40 -31.33
N GLN A 418 19.53 4.07 -30.16
CA GLN A 418 19.43 2.70 -29.68
C GLN A 418 18.87 1.82 -30.82
N PRO A 419 19.54 0.71 -31.21
CA PRO A 419 19.06 -0.11 -32.31
C PRO A 419 17.65 -0.60 -31.96
N PRO A 420 16.67 -0.52 -32.88
CA PRO A 420 15.29 -0.81 -32.57
C PRO A 420 15.18 -2.24 -32.05
N ARG A 421 14.77 -2.39 -30.78
CA ARG A 421 14.43 -3.70 -30.20
C ARG A 421 13.44 -4.37 -31.15
N ARG A 422 13.85 -5.47 -31.80
CA ARG A 422 12.98 -6.18 -32.75
C ARG A 422 11.71 -6.59 -32.03
N ALA A 423 10.59 -5.96 -32.40
CA ALA A 423 9.31 -6.29 -31.82
C ALA A 423 9.01 -7.77 -32.10
N ALA A 424 8.76 -8.55 -31.03
CA ALA A 424 8.41 -9.96 -31.14
C ALA A 424 7.26 -10.12 -32.13
N SER A 425 7.45 -10.97 -33.14
CA SER A 425 6.57 -11.03 -34.30
C SER A 425 6.09 -12.46 -34.59
N VAL A 426 4.82 -12.56 -35.01
CA VAL A 426 4.16 -13.83 -35.33
C VAL A 426 3.63 -13.77 -36.76
N ALA A 427 4.34 -14.41 -37.68
CA ALA A 427 3.91 -14.59 -39.06
C ALA A 427 3.01 -15.84 -39.17
N VAL A 428 1.88 -15.71 -39.88
CA VAL A 428 0.85 -16.76 -39.95
C VAL A 428 0.43 -16.99 -41.40
N ALA A 429 0.37 -18.26 -41.81
CA ALA A 429 -0.26 -18.70 -43.05
C ALA A 429 -1.47 -19.59 -42.74
N VAL A 430 -2.56 -19.43 -43.50
CA VAL A 430 -3.79 -20.20 -43.34
C VAL A 430 -4.14 -20.89 -44.67
N LYS A 431 -4.27 -22.22 -44.65
CA LYS A 431 -4.73 -23.01 -45.80
C LYS A 431 -6.07 -23.66 -45.49
N ARG A 432 -7.10 -23.40 -46.31
CA ARG A 432 -8.39 -24.11 -46.24
C ARG A 432 -8.16 -25.59 -46.56
N LEU A 433 -8.79 -26.48 -45.78
CA LEU A 433 -8.80 -27.92 -46.00
C LEU A 433 -10.21 -28.39 -46.38
N SER A 434 -10.31 -29.59 -46.94
CA SER A 434 -11.58 -30.29 -47.17
C SER A 434 -12.39 -30.39 -45.87
N ALA A 435 -13.71 -30.19 -45.99
CA ALA A 435 -14.62 -30.31 -44.86
C ALA A 435 -14.73 -31.78 -44.41
N VAL A 436 -14.95 -32.01 -43.12
CA VAL A 436 -15.15 -33.36 -42.55
C VAL A 436 -16.33 -33.29 -41.58
N ARG A 437 -17.31 -34.20 -41.73
CA ARG A 437 -18.53 -34.26 -40.90
C ARG A 437 -19.21 -32.88 -40.74
N GLY A 438 -19.38 -32.16 -41.86
CA GLY A 438 -19.97 -30.82 -41.93
C GLY A 438 -19.11 -29.67 -41.38
N ALA A 439 -17.98 -29.95 -40.72
CA ALA A 439 -17.09 -28.91 -40.21
C ALA A 439 -16.12 -28.42 -41.30
N ARG A 440 -16.11 -27.09 -41.53
CA ARG A 440 -15.06 -26.44 -42.33
C ARG A 440 -13.75 -26.48 -41.54
N ARG A 441 -12.64 -26.79 -42.21
CA ARG A 441 -11.31 -26.98 -41.61
C ARG A 441 -10.28 -26.04 -42.23
N TRP A 442 -9.36 -25.58 -41.41
CA TRP A 442 -8.21 -24.76 -41.84
C TRP A 442 -6.95 -25.27 -41.14
N ARG A 443 -5.88 -25.45 -41.91
CA ARG A 443 -4.52 -25.63 -41.37
C ARG A 443 -3.96 -24.24 -41.12
N VAL A 444 -3.57 -23.97 -39.89
CA VAL A 444 -2.92 -22.72 -39.48
C VAL A 444 -1.48 -23.06 -39.10
N THR A 445 -0.54 -22.45 -39.79
CA THR A 445 0.91 -22.60 -39.57
C THR A 445 1.52 -21.23 -39.34
N GLY A 446 2.51 -21.14 -38.47
CA GLY A 446 3.19 -19.87 -38.26
C GLY A 446 4.57 -20.00 -37.65
N THR A 447 5.29 -18.89 -37.65
CA THR A 447 6.62 -18.75 -37.06
C THR A 447 6.60 -17.64 -36.02
N VAL A 448 7.28 -17.87 -34.91
CA VAL A 448 7.48 -16.87 -33.84
C VAL A 448 8.96 -16.51 -33.84
N ARG A 449 9.27 -15.22 -33.89
CA ARG A 449 10.65 -14.70 -33.88
C ARG A 449 10.89 -13.86 -32.63
N ASP A 450 12.16 -13.83 -32.22
CA ASP A 450 12.70 -12.93 -31.19
C ASP A 450 12.11 -13.16 -29.77
N THR A 451 11.77 -14.42 -29.43
CA THR A 451 11.19 -14.81 -28.11
C THR A 451 11.77 -16.10 -27.49
N GLY A 452 13.02 -16.50 -27.79
CA GLY A 452 13.66 -17.68 -27.17
C GLY A 452 12.87 -19.00 -27.32
N CYS A 453 12.31 -19.23 -28.52
CA CYS A 453 11.00 -19.87 -28.70
C CYS A 453 10.85 -21.34 -28.23
N THR A 454 10.47 -21.52 -26.96
CA THR A 454 9.65 -22.66 -26.47
C THR A 454 8.39 -22.10 -25.78
N GLY A 455 7.23 -22.74 -25.97
CA GLY A 455 5.96 -22.23 -25.42
C GLY A 455 4.71 -22.66 -26.19
N ARG A 456 3.58 -22.00 -25.89
CA ARG A 456 2.26 -22.29 -26.47
C ARG A 456 1.70 -21.10 -27.26
N VAL A 457 1.04 -21.39 -28.37
CA VAL A 457 0.29 -20.44 -29.19
C VAL A 457 -1.18 -20.81 -29.15
N ARG A 458 -2.06 -19.84 -28.86
CA ARG A 458 -3.52 -20.01 -28.90
C ARG A 458 -4.04 -19.46 -30.23
N VAL A 459 -4.73 -20.31 -30.98
CA VAL A 459 -5.38 -19.95 -32.24
C VAL A 459 -6.88 -19.88 -32.01
N GLU A 460 -7.47 -18.72 -32.23
CA GLU A 460 -8.86 -18.38 -31.95
C GLU A 460 -9.64 -18.11 -33.23
N LEU A 461 -10.83 -18.70 -33.33
CA LEU A 461 -11.86 -18.25 -34.26
C LEU A 461 -12.57 -17.01 -33.70
N ALA A 462 -12.99 -16.11 -34.59
CA ALA A 462 -13.52 -14.78 -34.28
C ALA A 462 -14.54 -14.69 -33.11
N ARG A 463 -15.36 -15.74 -32.88
CA ARG A 463 -16.25 -15.87 -31.70
C ARG A 463 -16.37 -17.35 -31.29
N VAL A 464 -15.52 -17.78 -30.34
CA VAL A 464 -15.55 -19.08 -29.63
C VAL A 464 -15.23 -20.34 -30.47
N LYS A 465 -13.93 -20.59 -30.67
CA LYS A 465 -13.27 -21.89 -30.38
C LYS A 465 -11.76 -21.67 -30.40
N ALA A 466 -11.06 -22.01 -29.31
CA ALA A 466 -9.61 -21.89 -29.21
C ALA A 466 -8.96 -23.27 -29.42
N VAL A 467 -7.85 -23.31 -30.15
CA VAL A 467 -6.98 -24.49 -30.27
C VAL A 467 -5.56 -24.07 -29.88
N THR A 468 -4.95 -24.81 -28.97
CA THR A 468 -3.58 -24.54 -28.51
C THR A 468 -2.58 -25.38 -29.31
N ALA A 469 -1.48 -24.77 -29.73
CA ALA A 469 -0.39 -25.40 -30.46
C ALA A 469 0.93 -25.18 -29.72
N ASN A 470 1.77 -26.22 -29.60
CA ASN A 470 3.12 -26.08 -29.06
C ASN A 470 4.07 -25.54 -30.12
N VAL A 471 4.95 -24.62 -29.74
CA VAL A 471 6.02 -24.11 -30.61
C VAL A 471 7.19 -25.10 -30.58
N ARG A 472 7.52 -25.69 -31.72
CA ARG A 472 8.70 -26.56 -31.91
C ARG A 472 9.67 -25.87 -32.87
N ARG A 473 10.90 -25.59 -32.42
CA ARG A 473 11.95 -24.91 -33.20
C ARG A 473 11.42 -23.64 -33.91
N CYS A 474 10.84 -22.72 -33.13
CA CYS A 474 10.23 -21.46 -33.59
C CYS A 474 9.01 -21.59 -34.53
N ARG A 475 8.49 -22.80 -34.80
CA ARG A 475 7.36 -23.05 -35.70
C ARG A 475 6.20 -23.70 -34.96
N PHE A 476 4.97 -23.41 -35.37
CA PHE A 476 3.77 -24.12 -34.92
C PHE A 476 2.87 -24.50 -36.09
N SER A 477 2.09 -25.56 -35.91
CA SER A 477 1.09 -26.04 -36.86
C SER A 477 -0.10 -26.59 -36.08
N THR A 478 -1.31 -26.21 -36.45
CA THR A 478 -2.53 -26.77 -35.89
C THR A 478 -3.68 -26.76 -36.90
N ILE A 479 -4.73 -27.53 -36.61
CA ILE A 479 -5.93 -27.58 -37.44
C ILE A 479 -7.09 -27.02 -36.63
N VAL A 480 -7.68 -25.95 -37.16
CA VAL A 480 -8.87 -25.31 -36.59
C VAL A 480 -10.08 -25.77 -37.39
N ALA A 481 -11.17 -26.11 -36.70
CA ALA A 481 -12.40 -26.61 -37.31
C ALA A 481 -13.63 -25.90 -36.73
N SER A 482 -14.58 -25.55 -37.60
CA SER A 482 -15.82 -24.86 -37.23
C SER A 482 -17.02 -25.37 -38.00
N ARG A 483 -18.17 -25.46 -37.33
CA ARG A 483 -19.49 -25.59 -37.98
C ARG A 483 -20.11 -24.23 -38.34
N ARG A 484 -19.58 -23.12 -37.81
CA ARG A 484 -20.02 -21.74 -38.08
C ARG A 484 -19.13 -21.07 -39.13
N VAL A 485 -19.66 -20.05 -39.83
CA VAL A 485 -18.91 -19.21 -40.78
C VAL A 485 -17.79 -18.47 -40.06
N VAL A 486 -16.56 -18.54 -40.58
CA VAL A 486 -15.38 -17.88 -40.02
C VAL A 486 -14.97 -16.74 -40.96
N ARG A 487 -14.90 -15.51 -40.43
CA ARG A 487 -14.45 -14.30 -41.16
C ARG A 487 -13.00 -13.90 -40.86
N SER A 488 -12.45 -14.30 -39.72
CA SER A 488 -11.05 -14.06 -39.37
C SER A 488 -10.53 -15.08 -38.35
N ILE A 489 -9.23 -15.36 -38.40
CA ILE A 489 -8.50 -16.15 -37.39
C ILE A 489 -7.59 -15.20 -36.63
N VAL A 490 -7.56 -15.30 -35.30
CA VAL A 490 -6.64 -14.57 -34.43
C VAL A 490 -5.64 -15.57 -33.85
N VAL A 491 -4.36 -15.23 -33.89
CA VAL A 491 -3.29 -16.00 -33.26
C VAL A 491 -2.71 -15.14 -32.15
N ARG A 492 -2.59 -15.72 -30.95
CA ARG A 492 -1.94 -15.10 -29.78
C ARG A 492 -0.84 -16.01 -29.27
N THR A 493 0.34 -15.48 -28.92
CA THR A 493 1.23 -16.21 -28.01
C THR A 493 0.58 -16.30 -26.64
N VAL A 494 0.72 -17.44 -25.96
CA VAL A 494 0.41 -17.56 -24.53
C VAL A 494 1.70 -17.20 -23.79
N PRO A 495 1.68 -16.26 -22.83
CA PRO A 495 2.89 -15.89 -22.12
C PRO A 495 3.48 -17.10 -21.38
N THR A 496 4.75 -17.39 -21.67
CA THR A 496 5.69 -17.96 -20.70
C THR A 496 6.34 -16.79 -19.96
N ARG A 497 6.95 -17.04 -18.78
CA ARG A 497 7.42 -16.03 -17.80
C ARG A 497 8.34 -14.91 -18.33
N THR A 498 8.78 -14.96 -19.58
CA THR A 498 9.76 -14.04 -20.19
C THR A 498 9.33 -13.46 -21.55
N VAL A 499 8.10 -13.69 -22.02
CA VAL A 499 7.68 -13.32 -23.39
C VAL A 499 6.38 -12.50 -23.43
N ALA A 500 6.45 -11.32 -24.06
CA ALA A 500 5.29 -10.46 -24.32
C ALA A 500 4.25 -11.13 -25.24
N ALA A 501 2.97 -10.82 -25.02
CA ALA A 501 1.87 -11.36 -25.81
C ALA A 501 1.79 -10.69 -27.20
N VAL A 502 2.04 -11.46 -28.27
CA VAL A 502 1.97 -10.99 -29.66
C VAL A 502 0.66 -11.47 -30.28
N ARG A 503 -0.07 -10.57 -30.93
CA ARG A 503 -1.38 -10.84 -31.54
C ARG A 503 -1.37 -10.53 -33.04
N THR A 504 -1.62 -11.56 -33.86
CA THR A 504 -1.80 -11.43 -35.31
C THR A 504 -3.24 -11.81 -35.69
N ARG A 505 -3.94 -10.97 -36.46
CA ARG A 505 -5.28 -11.26 -37.01
C ARG A 505 -5.18 -11.42 -38.52
N VAL A 506 -5.57 -12.59 -39.03
CA VAL A 506 -5.71 -12.86 -40.46
C VAL A 506 -7.19 -12.78 -40.83
N VAL A 507 -7.54 -11.83 -41.71
CA VAL A 507 -8.88 -11.78 -42.32
C VAL A 507 -8.94 -12.84 -43.41
N LEU A 508 -9.97 -13.69 -43.38
CA LEU A 508 -10.18 -14.68 -44.43
C LEU A 508 -11.06 -14.04 -45.51
N GLN A 509 -10.49 -13.80 -46.69
CA GLN A 509 -11.32 -13.43 -47.84
C GLN A 509 -12.20 -14.63 -48.25
N PRO A 510 -13.46 -14.40 -48.65
CA PRO A 510 -14.23 -15.43 -49.33
C PRO A 510 -13.53 -15.79 -50.64
N ALA A 511 -13.41 -17.08 -50.93
CA ALA A 511 -13.10 -17.51 -52.29
C ALA A 511 -14.26 -17.08 -53.20
N ARG A 512 -13.93 -16.50 -54.36
CA ARG A 512 -14.86 -16.45 -55.50
C ARG A 512 -15.10 -17.88 -56.00
#